data_AF-A0A6V7HRM4-F1
#
_entry.id   AF-A0A6V7HRM4-F1
#
_cell.length_a   1.000
_cell.length_b   1.000
_cell.length_c   1.000
_cell.angle_alpha   90.00
_cell.angle_beta   90.00
_cell.angle_gamma   90.00
#
_symmetry.space_group_name_H-M   'P 1'
#
loop_
_entity.id
_entity.type
_entity.pdbx_description
1 polymer ?
#
loop_
_entity_poly.entity_id
_entity_poly.type
_entity_poly.pdbx_seq_one_letter_code
_entity_poly.pdbx_strand_id
1 'polypeptide(L)'
;YKNFHSVTNPWLGRIGGRTIAGSSGQPIQDINKVSSLMNFSPLDWLEKTLTWRHYAPTAPDTLISYPYFECDPFIMEDCPDIYFVGNMEDYSTRLVI
;
A
#
# COMPACT_ATOMS: atom_id res chain seq x y z
N TYR A 1 -8.08 -27.18 8.65
CA TYR A 1 -7.83 -26.29 7.49
C TYR A 1 -6.32 -26.14 7.32
N LYS A 2 -5.70 -26.83 6.34
CA LYS A 2 -4.24 -26.74 6.11
C LYS A 2 -3.84 -25.70 5.05
N ASN A 3 -4.79 -25.26 4.22
CA ASN A 3 -4.55 -24.35 3.08
C ASN A 3 -5.02 -22.91 3.34
N PHE A 4 -5.46 -22.61 4.55
CA PHE A 4 -5.87 -21.25 4.93
C PHE A 4 -4.73 -20.58 5.67
N HIS A 5 -4.38 -19.37 5.23
CA HIS A 5 -3.31 -18.57 5.81
C HIS A 5 -3.86 -17.18 6.14
N SER A 6 -3.95 -16.87 7.43
CA SER A 6 -4.16 -15.51 7.92
C SER A 6 -2.87 -14.73 7.77
N VAL A 7 -2.93 -13.56 7.14
CA VAL A 7 -1.75 -12.70 6.88
C VAL A 7 -1.96 -11.28 7.42
N THR A 8 -0.88 -10.52 7.49
CA THR A 8 -0.86 -9.13 7.99
C THR A 8 -1.28 -8.13 6.91
N ASN A 9 -1.54 -6.90 7.34
CA ASN A 9 -1.74 -5.73 6.48
C ASN A 9 -0.74 -4.63 6.90
N PRO A 10 0.08 -4.08 5.98
CA PRO A 10 0.28 -4.50 4.59
C PRO A 10 0.76 -5.95 4.46
N TRP A 11 0.50 -6.56 3.30
CA TRP A 11 0.98 -7.90 2.96
C TRP A 11 2.11 -7.80 1.96
N LEU A 12 3.15 -8.63 2.16
CA LEU A 12 4.26 -8.82 1.24
C LEU A 12 4.53 -10.33 1.16
N GLY A 13 4.62 -10.87 -0.05
CA GLY A 13 4.90 -12.28 -0.26
C GLY A 13 5.33 -12.60 -1.68
N ARG A 14 5.72 -13.86 -1.90
CA ARG A 14 6.16 -14.34 -3.22
C ARG A 14 5.26 -15.46 -3.72
N ILE A 15 4.69 -15.28 -4.90
CA ILE A 15 3.83 -16.26 -5.57
C ILE A 15 4.37 -16.48 -6.99
N GLY A 16 4.64 -17.74 -7.35
CA GLY A 16 5.11 -18.07 -8.71
C GLY A 16 6.41 -17.36 -9.10
N GLY A 17 7.29 -17.07 -8.14
CA GLY A 17 8.54 -16.34 -8.38
C GLY A 17 8.41 -14.82 -8.48
N ARG A 18 7.20 -14.27 -8.31
CA ARG A 18 6.92 -12.83 -8.32
C ARG A 18 6.67 -12.31 -6.92
N THR A 19 7.26 -11.17 -6.60
CA THR A 19 7.01 -10.44 -5.36
C THR A 19 5.73 -9.63 -5.49
N ILE A 20 4.80 -9.86 -4.57
CA ILE A 20 3.49 -9.20 -4.54
C ILE A 20 3.38 -8.49 -3.20
N ALA A 21 2.97 -7.22 -3.25
CA ALA A 21 2.74 -6.43 -2.06
C ALA A 21 1.45 -5.60 -2.16
N GLY A 22 0.85 -5.25 -1.04
CA GLY A 22 -0.32 -4.41 -1.04
C GLY A 22 -0.96 -4.20 0.31
N SER A 23 -1.96 -3.33 0.36
CA SER A 23 -2.70 -3.02 1.58
C SER A 23 -4.21 -3.16 1.40
N SER A 24 -4.94 -3.19 2.50
CA SER A 24 -6.40 -3.23 2.51
C SER A 24 -7.09 -1.87 2.22
N GLY A 25 -6.37 -0.87 1.71
CA GLY A 25 -6.96 0.39 1.21
C GLY A 25 -6.86 1.58 2.13
N GLN A 26 -6.65 1.39 3.43
CA GLN A 26 -6.60 2.48 4.41
C GLN A 26 -5.56 3.56 4.06
N PRO A 27 -4.32 3.23 3.63
CA PRO A 27 -3.34 4.25 3.28
C PRO A 27 -3.78 5.15 2.12
N ILE A 28 -4.34 4.58 1.05
CA ILE A 28 -4.77 5.36 -0.13
C ILE A 28 -6.01 6.21 0.20
N GLN A 29 -6.94 5.67 0.97
CA GLN A 29 -8.10 6.43 1.45
C GLN A 29 -7.70 7.59 2.35
N ASP A 30 -6.69 7.40 3.20
CA ASP A 30 -6.19 8.43 4.10
C ASP A 30 -5.46 9.54 3.34
N ILE A 31 -4.59 9.18 2.40
CA ILE A 31 -3.96 10.13 1.47
C ILE A 31 -5.04 10.98 0.79
N ASN A 32 -6.07 10.34 0.22
CA ASN A 32 -7.12 11.06 -0.50
C ASN A 32 -7.87 12.08 0.39
N LYS A 33 -8.06 11.78 1.68
CA LYS A 33 -8.69 12.71 2.63
C LYS A 33 -7.82 13.93 2.89
N VAL A 34 -6.50 13.74 3.07
CA VAL A 34 -5.57 14.84 3.38
C VAL A 34 -5.17 15.64 2.13
N SER A 35 -5.29 15.04 0.94
CA SER A 35 -4.94 15.64 -0.34
C SER A 35 -6.15 16.14 -1.13
N SER A 36 -7.26 16.48 -0.47
CA SER A 36 -8.56 16.78 -1.10
C SER A 36 -8.56 17.90 -2.16
N LEU A 37 -7.50 18.73 -2.21
CA LEU A 37 -7.30 19.75 -3.25
C LEU A 37 -6.75 19.20 -4.57
N MET A 38 -6.27 17.95 -4.58
CA MET A 38 -5.67 17.29 -5.73
C MET A 38 -6.68 16.33 -6.38
N ASN A 39 -6.88 16.45 -7.69
CA ASN A 39 -7.77 15.56 -8.45
C ASN A 39 -7.01 14.31 -8.94
N PHE A 40 -6.48 13.51 -8.01
CA PHE A 40 -5.80 12.25 -8.35
C PHE A 40 -6.70 11.05 -8.08
N SER A 41 -6.65 10.05 -8.96
CA SER A 41 -7.35 8.79 -8.76
C SER A 41 -6.64 7.93 -7.71
N PRO A 42 -7.33 6.93 -7.12
CA PRO A 42 -6.68 6.00 -6.20
C PRO A 42 -5.48 5.26 -6.81
N LEU A 43 -5.51 5.01 -8.12
CA LEU A 43 -4.39 4.39 -8.83
C LEU A 43 -3.18 5.33 -8.94
N ASP A 44 -3.41 6.64 -9.09
CA ASP A 44 -2.32 7.63 -9.10
C ASP A 44 -1.68 7.75 -7.72
N TRP A 45 -2.48 7.66 -6.65
CA TRP A 45 -1.95 7.60 -5.28
C TRP A 45 -1.16 6.32 -5.03
N LEU A 46 -1.61 5.18 -5.55
CA LEU A 46 -0.89 3.91 -5.45
C LEU A 46 0.46 3.97 -6.17
N GLU A 47 0.52 4.58 -7.37
CA GLU A 47 1.78 4.78 -8.08
C GLU A 47 2.72 5.72 -7.32
N LYS A 48 2.17 6.76 -6.68
CA LYS A 48 2.94 7.66 -5.84
C LYS A 48 3.51 6.97 -4.60
N THR A 49 2.75 6.14 -3.89
CA THR A 49 3.27 5.38 -2.74
C THR A 49 4.39 4.42 -3.15
N LEU A 50 4.32 3.85 -4.35
CA LEU A 50 5.41 3.07 -4.94
C LEU A 50 6.66 3.94 -5.21
N THR A 51 6.46 5.11 -5.83
CA THR A 51 7.55 6.08 -6.12
C THR A 51 8.23 6.57 -4.85
N TRP A 52 7.45 6.85 -3.81
CA TRP A 52 7.96 7.26 -2.49
C TRP A 52 8.56 6.12 -1.69
N ARG A 53 8.39 4.87 -2.16
CA ARG A 53 8.80 3.65 -1.46
C ARG A 53 8.23 3.55 -0.05
N HIS A 54 6.96 3.94 0.12
CA HIS A 54 6.32 4.00 1.44
C HIS A 54 4.84 3.61 1.37
N TYR A 55 4.44 2.55 2.08
CA TYR A 55 3.06 2.03 2.06
C TYR A 55 2.04 3.01 2.65
N ALA A 56 2.42 3.73 3.71
CA ALA A 56 1.51 4.58 4.49
C ALA A 56 2.15 5.91 4.90
N PRO A 57 2.46 6.81 3.94
CA PRO A 57 3.25 8.02 4.18
C PRO A 57 2.59 9.03 5.12
N THR A 58 1.29 8.87 5.38
CA THR A 58 0.52 9.72 6.29
C THR A 58 0.44 9.15 7.71
N ALA A 59 1.01 7.97 7.95
CA ALA A 59 1.17 7.44 9.30
C ALA A 59 2.45 8.02 9.94
N PRO A 60 2.44 8.32 11.25
CA PRO A 60 1.33 8.17 12.21
C PRO A 60 0.37 9.37 12.27
N ASP A 61 0.61 10.43 11.48
CA ASP A 61 -0.01 11.76 11.66
C ASP A 61 -1.54 11.76 11.44
N THR A 62 -2.02 11.13 10.37
CA THR A 62 -3.46 11.04 10.05
C THR A 62 -3.96 9.61 9.94
N LEU A 63 -3.08 8.67 9.57
CA LEU A 63 -3.36 7.25 9.66
C LEU A 63 -2.80 6.67 10.96
N ILE A 64 -3.67 6.08 11.78
CA ILE A 64 -3.27 5.44 13.03
C ILE A 64 -2.34 4.25 12.73
N SER A 65 -1.16 4.28 13.32
CA SER A 65 -0.21 3.17 13.30
C SER A 65 0.31 2.86 14.71
N TYR A 66 0.85 1.66 14.87
CA TYR A 66 1.59 1.33 16.08
C TYR A 66 2.86 2.20 16.14
N PRO A 67 3.27 2.68 17.34
CA PRO A 67 4.50 3.46 17.48
C PRO A 67 5.72 2.56 17.35
N TYR A 68 6.34 2.56 16.16
CA TYR A 68 7.61 1.89 15.91
C TYR A 68 8.77 2.86 16.21
N PHE A 69 9.71 2.46 17.04
CA PHE A 69 10.81 3.33 17.50
C PHE A 69 12.14 3.10 16.78
N GLU A 70 12.37 1.90 16.26
CA GLU A 70 13.64 1.51 15.64
C GLU A 70 13.57 1.55 14.11
N CYS A 71 12.60 0.84 13.53
CA CYS A 71 12.43 0.71 12.10
C CYS A 71 10.97 0.90 11.72
N ASP A 72 10.72 1.69 10.68
CA ASP A 72 9.38 1.88 10.13
C ASP A 72 9.03 0.71 9.17
N PRO A 73 8.00 -0.11 9.48
CA PRO A 73 7.61 -1.24 8.63
C PRO A 73 6.92 -0.81 7.32
N PHE A 74 6.59 0.47 7.16
CA PHE A 74 5.95 0.98 5.96
C PHE A 74 6.95 1.37 4.86
N ILE A 75 8.25 1.36 5.14
CA ILE A 75 9.29 1.57 4.13
C ILE A 75 9.41 0.33 3.23
N MET A 76 9.41 0.53 1.91
CA MET A 76 9.58 -0.54 0.92
C MET A 76 11.06 -0.79 0.61
N GLU A 77 11.63 -1.88 1.16
CA GLU A 77 13.03 -2.27 0.92
C GLU A 77 13.31 -2.73 -0.52
N ASP A 78 12.33 -3.39 -1.15
CA ASP A 78 12.37 -3.87 -2.53
C ASP A 78 11.17 -3.36 -3.31
N CYS A 79 11.34 -3.20 -4.64
CA CYS A 79 10.23 -2.89 -5.52
C CYS A 79 9.45 -4.19 -5.85
N PRO A 80 8.16 -4.31 -5.50
CA PRO A 80 7.38 -5.50 -5.82
C PRO A 80 7.09 -5.59 -7.33
N ASP A 81 7.04 -6.81 -7.88
CA ASP A 81 6.58 -7.05 -9.26
C ASP A 81 5.11 -6.66 -9.45
N ILE A 82 4.29 -6.85 -8.40
CA ILE A 82 2.86 -6.54 -8.39
C ILE A 82 2.55 -5.78 -7.11
N TYR A 83 2.03 -4.55 -7.26
CA TYR A 83 1.58 -3.73 -6.15
C TYR A 83 0.07 -3.49 -6.24
N PHE A 84 -0.66 -3.78 -5.16
CA PHE A 84 -2.12 -3.70 -5.15
C PHE A 84 -2.68 -2.94 -3.94
N VAL A 85 -3.93 -2.53 -4.09
CA VAL A 85 -4.73 -1.95 -3.01
C VAL A 85 -6.15 -2.51 -3.06
N GLY A 86 -6.71 -2.87 -1.90
CA GLY A 86 -8.10 -3.30 -1.77
C GLY A 86 -9.04 -2.15 -1.39
N ASN A 87 -10.35 -2.43 -1.39
CA ASN A 87 -11.40 -1.51 -0.93
C ASN A 87 -11.46 -0.14 -1.65
N MET A 88 -11.11 -0.11 -2.94
CA MET A 88 -11.36 1.03 -3.82
C MET A 88 -12.76 0.92 -4.45
N GLU A 89 -13.35 2.05 -4.84
CA GLU A 89 -14.70 2.10 -5.44
C GLU A 89 -14.75 1.40 -6.80
N ASP A 90 -13.72 1.61 -7.62
CA ASP A 90 -13.62 1.08 -8.98
C ASP A 90 -12.33 0.27 -9.18
N TYR A 91 -12.40 -0.67 -10.12
CA TYR A 91 -11.23 -1.42 -10.59
C TYR A 91 -10.43 -0.59 -11.61
N SER A 92 -9.11 -0.52 -11.43
CA SER A 92 -8.19 0.07 -12.39
C SER A 92 -6.80 -0.55 -12.28
N THR A 93 -6.04 -0.57 -13.37
CA THR A 93 -4.67 -1.10 -13.42
C THR A 93 -3.77 -0.28 -14.34
N ARG A 94 -2.46 -0.27 -14.05
CA ARG A 94 -1.44 0.41 -14.84
C ARG A 94 -0.13 -0.34 -14.71
N LEU A 95 0.58 -0.48 -15.83
CA LEU A 95 1.96 -0.94 -15.84
C LEU A 95 2.87 0.29 -15.67
N VAL A 96 3.74 0.24 -14.67
CA VAL A 96 4.72 1.29 -14.36
C VAL A 96 6.11 0.70 -14.64
N ILE A 97 7.00 1.50 -15.26
CA ILE A 97 8.33 1.07 -15.74
C ILE A 97 9.41 1.76 -14.93
#